data_AF-A0A6M8W6H2-F1
#
_entry.id   AF-A0A6M8W6H2-F1
#
_cell.length_a   1.000
_cell.length_b   1.000
_cell.length_c   1.000
_cell.angle_alpha   90.00
_cell.angle_beta   90.00
_cell.angle_gamma   90.00
#
_symmetry.space_group_name_H-M   'P 1'
#
loop_
_entity.id
_entity.type
_entity.pdbx_description
1 polymer ?
#
loop_
_entity_poly.entity_id
_entity_poly.type
_entity_poly.pdbx_seq_one_letter_code
_entity_poly.pdbx_strand_id
1 'polypeptide(L)'
;MGLHHTRHTICALAGVALILTLISCSQPATTQSEPALEVAAAPAEANGSPAVALGDISPGIHNLFAVAPGVFSGSGPEGAAAFESLRAMGVKTVISVDGARPELDLAHEHGMRYVHIPIGYDGMTAEQEVAVAKALRDMPGPVYVHCHHGKHRGPTAAAVGLRGLGRMTGPEAAAFMHAAGTSESYPGLWACAAEAGALSEAELDAYNGGLPEVQVVSGLVDSMVAIDKSWSRIKLVRAAGWSAPADHPDLVPAAEAGMLADHFRVLAEDPETVAEGSEFAATMWVAADRAAALEASLAGPPDAAVSERVYLAVAASCTDCHKGWRN
;
A
#
# COMPACT_ATOMS: atom_id res chain seq x y z
N MET A 1 -5.36 51.06 80.24
CA MET A 1 -5.40 51.84 81.50
C MET A 1 -6.81 51.68 82.06
N GLY A 2 -6.95 50.93 83.16
CA GLY A 2 -8.24 50.64 83.83
C GLY A 2 -9.12 49.63 83.10
N LEU A 3 -9.90 48.75 83.73
CA LEU A 3 -10.08 48.27 85.11
C LEU A 3 -10.84 46.93 84.88
N HIS A 4 -10.46 45.82 85.53
CA HIS A 4 -11.24 45.22 86.63
C HIS A 4 -12.74 45.10 86.32
N HIS A 5 -13.39 43.93 86.45
CA HIS A 5 -13.52 43.17 87.70
C HIS A 5 -14.46 41.96 87.39
N THR A 6 -14.11 40.73 87.81
CA THR A 6 -14.80 39.93 88.86
C THR A 6 -16.21 39.41 88.48
N ARG A 7 -16.72 38.22 88.83
CA ARG A 7 -16.37 37.20 89.84
C ARG A 7 -17.36 36.01 89.70
N HIS A 8 -16.90 34.83 90.14
CA HIS A 8 -17.60 33.73 90.87
C HIS A 8 -18.93 33.17 90.29
N THR A 9 -19.24 31.87 90.31
CA THR A 9 -19.37 30.95 91.49
C THR A 9 -19.76 29.57 90.90
N ILE A 10 -18.96 28.49 91.01
CA ILE A 10 -19.06 27.34 91.95
C ILE A 10 -20.48 26.85 92.29
N CYS A 11 -20.80 25.60 91.91
CA CYS A 11 -21.53 24.55 92.67
C CYS A 11 -21.67 23.31 91.75
N ALA A 12 -20.91 22.22 91.89
CA ALA A 12 -20.91 21.17 92.92
C ALA A 12 -22.01 20.10 92.76
N LEU A 13 -21.52 18.85 92.66
CA LEU A 13 -22.06 17.58 93.18
C LEU A 13 -23.04 16.73 92.35
N ALA A 14 -22.46 15.60 91.89
CA ALA A 14 -22.81 14.21 92.22
C ALA A 14 -24.17 13.62 91.78
N GLY A 15 -24.08 12.49 91.08
CA GLY A 15 -25.19 11.57 90.88
C GLY A 15 -24.80 10.37 90.03
N VAL A 16 -24.36 9.30 90.68
CA VAL A 16 -24.13 7.97 90.11
C VAL A 16 -25.48 7.30 89.83
N ALA A 17 -25.69 6.78 88.61
CA ALA A 17 -26.67 5.72 88.36
C ALA A 17 -26.19 4.82 87.21
N LEU A 18 -25.81 3.60 87.58
CA LEU A 18 -25.42 2.48 86.72
C LEU A 18 -26.69 1.67 86.40
N ILE A 19 -27.15 1.64 85.14
CA ILE A 19 -28.06 0.59 84.64
C ILE A 19 -27.68 0.23 83.20
N LEU A 20 -27.36 -1.06 83.03
CA LEU A 20 -27.08 -1.76 81.77
C LEU A 20 -28.20 -1.55 80.73
N THR A 21 -27.85 -1.36 79.46
CA THR A 21 -28.63 -1.90 78.32
C THR A 21 -27.78 -1.96 77.04
N LEU A 22 -27.56 -3.20 76.59
CA LEU A 22 -27.53 -3.72 75.23
C LEU A 22 -26.77 -2.93 74.13
N ILE A 23 -25.66 -3.53 73.73
CA ILE A 23 -24.87 -3.26 72.52
C ILE A 23 -25.77 -3.42 71.28
N SER A 24 -25.98 -2.33 70.54
CA SER A 24 -26.37 -2.36 69.14
C SER A 24 -25.49 -1.36 68.39
N CYS A 25 -24.56 -1.88 67.60
CA CYS A 25 -23.69 -1.09 66.75
C CYS A 25 -24.47 -0.63 65.53
N SER A 26 -24.93 0.62 65.52
CA SER A 26 -25.35 1.33 64.32
C SER A 26 -24.27 2.34 63.92
N GLN A 27 -23.54 2.05 62.85
CA GLN A 27 -22.63 3.00 62.22
C GLN A 27 -23.40 4.00 61.34
N PRO A 28 -22.92 5.26 61.22
CA PRO A 28 -23.56 6.30 60.44
C PRO A 28 -23.33 6.11 58.94
N ALA A 29 -24.36 6.47 58.15
CA ALA A 29 -24.36 6.46 56.71
C ALA A 29 -23.24 7.36 56.15
N THR A 30 -22.31 6.74 55.42
CA THR A 30 -21.38 7.44 54.54
C THR A 30 -21.99 7.45 53.14
N THR A 31 -22.31 8.65 52.65
CA THR A 31 -22.61 8.93 51.25
C THR A 31 -21.43 8.52 50.39
N GLN A 32 -21.54 7.37 49.72
CA GLN A 32 -20.63 6.99 48.65
C GLN A 32 -21.04 7.72 47.38
N SER A 33 -20.11 8.51 46.83
CA SER A 33 -20.18 9.01 45.46
C SER A 33 -20.09 7.81 44.51
N GLU A 34 -21.04 7.70 43.58
CA GLU A 34 -20.97 6.72 42.50
C GLU A 34 -19.70 6.97 41.67
N PRO A 35 -18.90 5.93 41.36
CA PRO A 35 -17.82 6.09 40.40
C PRO A 35 -18.46 6.28 39.02
N ALA A 36 -18.09 7.38 38.35
CA ALA A 36 -18.38 7.58 36.95
C ALA A 36 -17.81 6.39 36.17
N LEU A 37 -18.71 5.58 35.61
CA LEU A 37 -18.36 4.59 34.59
C LEU A 37 -17.80 5.34 33.40
N GLU A 38 -16.48 5.36 33.33
CA GLU A 38 -15.71 5.65 32.13
C GLU A 38 -16.15 4.62 31.08
N VAL A 39 -17.02 5.07 30.17
CA VAL A 39 -17.40 4.30 28.99
C VAL A 39 -16.16 4.24 28.11
N ALA A 40 -15.37 3.18 28.30
CA ALA A 40 -14.37 2.77 27.35
C ALA A 40 -15.05 2.73 25.97
N ALA A 41 -14.55 3.55 25.04
CA ALA A 41 -15.01 3.54 23.66
C ALA A 41 -14.85 2.11 23.14
N ALA A 42 -15.99 1.46 22.83
CA ALA A 42 -16.00 0.20 22.12
C ALA A 42 -15.26 0.40 20.79
N PRO A 43 -14.41 -0.55 20.35
CA PRO A 43 -13.84 -0.48 19.02
C PRO A 43 -14.99 -0.42 18.00
N ALA A 44 -14.94 0.56 17.10
CA ALA A 44 -15.93 0.69 16.03
C ALA A 44 -15.99 -0.62 15.23
N GLU A 45 -17.14 -1.29 15.21
CA GLU A 45 -17.32 -2.50 14.41
C GLU A 45 -17.33 -2.12 12.93
N ALA A 46 -16.31 -2.53 12.17
CA ALA A 46 -16.37 -2.45 10.72
C ALA A 46 -17.39 -3.49 10.24
N ASN A 47 -18.45 -3.02 9.58
CA ASN A 47 -19.48 -3.85 8.94
C ASN A 47 -19.07 -4.24 7.49
N GLY A 48 -17.78 -4.48 7.25
CA GLY A 48 -17.27 -4.85 5.93
C GLY A 48 -17.66 -6.28 5.58
N SER A 49 -18.30 -6.49 4.43
CA SER A 49 -18.28 -7.84 3.84
C SER A 49 -16.84 -8.18 3.44
N PRO A 50 -16.35 -9.40 3.68
CA PRO A 50 -14.99 -9.77 3.32
C PRO A 50 -14.74 -9.56 1.83
N ALA A 51 -13.50 -9.22 1.46
CA ALA A 51 -13.12 -9.05 0.06
C ALA A 51 -13.39 -10.35 -0.72
N VAL A 52 -14.05 -10.23 -1.87
CA VAL A 52 -14.45 -11.37 -2.71
C VAL A 52 -13.63 -11.38 -3.99
N ALA A 53 -12.91 -12.47 -4.22
CA ALA A 53 -12.25 -12.71 -5.51
C ALA A 53 -13.31 -12.92 -6.60
N LEU A 54 -13.19 -12.18 -7.70
CA LEU A 54 -14.15 -12.25 -8.82
C LEU A 54 -13.71 -13.23 -9.93
N GLY A 55 -12.51 -13.81 -9.81
CA GLY A 55 -11.93 -14.70 -10.82
C GLY A 55 -11.56 -13.97 -12.11
N ASP A 56 -11.19 -14.74 -13.14
CA ASP A 56 -10.75 -14.21 -14.45
C ASP A 56 -11.96 -13.88 -15.36
N ILE A 57 -12.96 -13.19 -14.81
CA ILE A 57 -14.18 -12.82 -15.55
C ILE A 57 -14.00 -11.54 -16.39
N SER A 58 -12.82 -10.91 -16.33
CA SER A 58 -12.51 -9.65 -16.99
C SER A 58 -11.21 -9.80 -17.81
N PRO A 59 -11.30 -9.93 -19.14
CA PRO A 59 -10.13 -10.01 -20.00
C PRO A 59 -9.15 -8.86 -19.75
N GLY A 60 -7.86 -9.17 -19.61
CA GLY A 60 -6.80 -8.19 -19.36
C GLY A 60 -6.80 -7.58 -17.95
N ILE A 61 -7.59 -8.15 -17.02
CA ILE A 61 -7.54 -7.81 -15.59
C ILE A 61 -7.35 -9.10 -14.80
N HIS A 62 -6.25 -9.16 -14.06
CA HIS A 62 -5.88 -10.29 -13.23
C HIS A 62 -6.07 -9.96 -11.75
N ASN A 63 -6.21 -11.01 -10.94
CA ASN A 63 -6.27 -10.91 -9.48
C ASN A 63 -7.36 -9.91 -9.00
N LEU A 64 -8.54 -9.98 -9.61
CA LEU A 64 -9.62 -9.03 -9.39
C LEU A 64 -10.42 -9.34 -8.11
N PHE A 65 -10.61 -8.33 -7.27
CA PHE A 65 -11.40 -8.39 -6.04
C PHE A 65 -12.44 -7.27 -5.98
N ALA A 66 -13.64 -7.61 -5.48
CA ALA A 66 -14.54 -6.65 -4.86
C ALA A 66 -14.12 -6.53 -3.38
N VAL A 67 -13.50 -5.41 -3.01
CA VAL A 67 -12.84 -5.25 -1.69
C VAL A 67 -13.82 -4.69 -0.65
N ALA A 68 -14.60 -3.69 -1.05
CA ALA A 68 -15.65 -3.07 -0.26
C ALA A 68 -16.73 -2.50 -1.22
N PRO A 69 -17.92 -2.09 -0.74
CA PRO A 69 -18.94 -1.50 -1.61
C PRO A 69 -18.39 -0.36 -2.46
N GLY A 70 -18.41 -0.52 -3.78
CA GLY A 70 -17.90 0.47 -4.74
C GLY A 70 -16.37 0.58 -4.84
N VAL A 71 -15.60 -0.32 -4.23
CA VAL A 71 -14.13 -0.36 -4.31
C VAL A 71 -13.66 -1.73 -4.78
N PHE A 72 -12.92 -1.73 -5.89
CA PHE A 72 -12.33 -2.90 -6.51
C PHE A 72 -10.81 -2.82 -6.50
N SER A 73 -10.12 -3.95 -6.57
CA SER A 73 -8.66 -3.99 -6.72
C SER A 73 -8.20 -5.15 -7.59
N GLY A 74 -7.08 -4.97 -8.32
CA GLY A 74 -6.46 -6.01 -9.14
C GLY A 74 -5.21 -5.52 -9.88
N SER A 75 -4.84 -6.18 -10.98
CA SER A 75 -3.69 -5.84 -11.83
C SER A 75 -3.87 -4.55 -12.62
N GLY A 76 -2.81 -4.08 -13.27
CA GLY A 76 -2.93 -3.03 -14.27
C GLY A 76 -3.88 -3.49 -15.39
N PRO A 77 -4.75 -2.60 -15.91
CA PRO A 77 -5.59 -2.93 -17.05
C PRO A 77 -4.73 -3.08 -18.31
N GLU A 78 -4.83 -4.22 -18.98
CA GLU A 78 -4.08 -4.54 -20.20
C GLU A 78 -4.90 -4.22 -21.46
N GLY A 79 -4.58 -3.10 -22.10
CA GLY A 79 -5.18 -2.68 -23.37
C GLY A 79 -6.69 -2.37 -23.28
N ALA A 80 -7.30 -2.13 -24.45
CA ALA A 80 -8.69 -1.66 -24.52
C ALA A 80 -9.71 -2.64 -23.90
N ALA A 81 -9.48 -3.96 -24.01
CA ALA A 81 -10.40 -4.96 -23.46
C ALA A 81 -10.53 -4.88 -21.93
N ALA A 82 -9.43 -4.55 -21.23
CA ALA A 82 -9.45 -4.36 -19.79
C ALA A 82 -10.23 -3.11 -19.40
N PHE A 83 -10.05 -2.00 -20.12
CA PHE A 83 -10.83 -0.77 -19.87
C PHE A 83 -12.32 -0.96 -20.16
N GLU A 84 -12.70 -1.72 -21.20
CA GLU A 84 -14.10 -2.07 -21.43
C GLU A 84 -14.66 -2.94 -20.30
N SER A 85 -13.87 -3.88 -19.76
CA SER A 85 -14.27 -4.69 -18.60
C SER A 85 -14.53 -3.82 -17.36
N LEU A 86 -13.63 -2.87 -17.07
CA LEU A 86 -13.81 -1.89 -15.99
C LEU A 86 -15.08 -1.04 -16.22
N ARG A 87 -15.35 -0.66 -17.47
CA ARG A 87 -16.54 0.13 -17.82
C ARG A 87 -17.82 -0.66 -17.62
N ALA A 88 -17.84 -1.94 -17.99
CA ALA A 88 -18.95 -2.86 -17.77
C ALA A 88 -19.23 -3.09 -16.28
N MET A 89 -18.19 -3.06 -15.44
CA MET A 89 -18.31 -3.05 -13.97
C MET A 89 -18.81 -1.71 -13.40
N GLY A 90 -18.97 -0.69 -14.25
CA GLY A 90 -19.42 0.64 -13.89
C GLY A 90 -18.34 1.57 -13.34
N VAL A 91 -17.07 1.13 -13.29
CA VAL A 91 -15.95 1.90 -12.75
C VAL A 91 -15.87 3.28 -13.41
N LYS A 92 -15.69 4.31 -12.59
CA LYS A 92 -15.57 5.71 -13.02
C LYS A 92 -14.19 6.29 -12.76
N THR A 93 -13.46 5.74 -11.80
CA THR A 93 -12.11 6.18 -11.46
C THR A 93 -11.18 4.98 -11.32
N VAL A 94 -10.00 5.09 -11.93
CA VAL A 94 -8.89 4.15 -11.75
C VAL A 94 -7.79 4.84 -10.94
N ILE A 95 -7.32 4.18 -9.88
CA ILE A 95 -6.19 4.62 -9.06
C ILE A 95 -5.02 3.67 -9.33
N SER A 96 -3.96 4.15 -9.98
CA SER A 96 -2.69 3.42 -10.06
C SER A 96 -1.83 3.80 -8.87
N VAL A 97 -1.32 2.79 -8.17
CA VAL A 97 -0.21 2.93 -7.22
C VAL A 97 1.08 2.29 -7.72
N ASP A 98 1.12 1.94 -9.02
CA ASP A 98 2.34 1.52 -9.69
C ASP A 98 3.24 2.72 -10.03
N GLY A 99 4.51 2.47 -10.37
CA GLY A 99 5.39 3.52 -10.88
C GLY A 99 5.20 3.77 -12.37
N ALA A 100 4.61 2.82 -13.09
CA ALA A 100 4.36 2.95 -14.52
C ALA A 100 3.35 4.04 -14.81
N ARG A 101 3.68 4.87 -15.81
CA ARG A 101 2.77 5.89 -16.32
C ARG A 101 1.42 5.27 -16.74
N PRO A 102 0.28 5.79 -16.25
CA PRO A 102 -1.04 5.32 -16.64
C PRO A 102 -1.37 5.46 -18.13
N GLU A 103 -2.20 4.54 -18.65
CA GLU A 103 -2.75 4.54 -20.01
C GLU A 103 -3.95 5.51 -20.13
N LEU A 104 -3.67 6.81 -20.08
CA LEU A 104 -4.71 7.84 -19.99
C LEU A 104 -5.64 7.90 -21.21
N ASP A 105 -5.10 7.73 -22.42
CA ASP A 105 -5.91 7.82 -23.64
C ASP A 105 -7.01 6.75 -23.65
N LEU A 106 -6.66 5.51 -23.28
CA LEU A 106 -7.64 4.43 -23.15
C LEU A 106 -8.63 4.69 -22.00
N ALA A 107 -8.16 5.18 -20.86
CA ALA A 107 -9.04 5.51 -19.74
C ALA A 107 -10.08 6.58 -20.13
N HIS A 108 -9.64 7.66 -20.79
CA HIS A 108 -10.49 8.76 -21.23
C HIS A 108 -11.47 8.32 -22.33
N GLU A 109 -11.04 7.51 -23.29
CA GLU A 109 -11.91 6.90 -24.31
C GLU A 109 -13.06 6.11 -23.67
N HIS A 110 -12.79 5.42 -22.57
CA HIS A 110 -13.79 4.64 -21.83
C HIS A 110 -14.54 5.47 -20.77
N GLY A 111 -14.31 6.79 -20.72
CA GLY A 111 -14.99 7.72 -19.83
C GLY A 111 -14.62 7.57 -18.35
N MET A 112 -13.40 7.14 -18.08
CA MET A 112 -12.84 7.00 -16.73
C MET A 112 -11.87 8.14 -16.42
N ARG A 113 -11.82 8.53 -15.15
CA ARG A 113 -10.75 9.36 -14.60
C ARG A 113 -9.61 8.48 -14.11
N TYR A 114 -8.39 9.02 -14.15
CA TYR A 114 -7.23 8.40 -13.55
C TYR A 114 -6.70 9.19 -12.37
N VAL A 115 -6.18 8.50 -11.36
CA VAL A 115 -5.38 9.09 -10.29
C VAL A 115 -4.10 8.26 -10.15
N HIS A 116 -2.94 8.91 -10.13
CA HIS A 116 -1.64 8.25 -10.03
C HIS A 116 -0.98 8.60 -8.69
N ILE A 117 -0.87 7.61 -7.80
CA ILE A 117 -0.24 7.75 -6.47
C ILE A 117 0.76 6.59 -6.31
N PRO A 118 1.92 6.63 -6.99
CA PRO A 118 2.94 5.58 -6.88
C PRO A 118 3.35 5.36 -5.43
N ILE A 119 3.46 4.10 -5.00
CA ILE A 119 4.00 3.72 -3.69
C ILE A 119 5.13 2.70 -3.86
N GLY A 120 6.01 2.61 -2.87
CA GLY A 120 7.11 1.65 -2.84
C GLY A 120 6.70 0.28 -2.26
N TYR A 121 7.65 -0.65 -2.17
CA TYR A 121 7.48 -1.95 -1.49
C TYR A 121 7.82 -1.87 0.01
N ASP A 122 8.46 -0.79 0.42
CA ASP A 122 8.82 -0.38 1.77
C ASP A 122 7.67 0.28 2.54
N GLY A 123 6.59 0.69 1.85
CA GLY A 123 5.37 1.17 2.47
C GLY A 123 4.78 2.41 1.79
N MET A 124 4.00 3.14 2.57
CA MET A 124 3.33 4.38 2.20
C MET A 124 3.74 5.48 3.17
N THR A 125 4.02 6.66 2.62
CA THR A 125 4.14 7.89 3.40
C THR A 125 2.76 8.34 3.89
N ALA A 126 2.70 9.07 5.02
CA ALA A 126 1.45 9.62 5.55
C ALA A 126 0.68 10.44 4.50
N GLU A 127 1.39 11.18 3.63
CA GLU A 127 0.77 11.93 2.54
C GLU A 127 0.09 11.00 1.51
N GLN A 128 0.71 9.89 1.14
CA GLN A 128 0.11 8.88 0.25
C GLN A 128 -1.08 8.19 0.90
N GLU A 129 -1.04 7.90 2.21
CA GLU A 129 -2.17 7.31 2.93
C GLU A 129 -3.41 8.23 2.85
N VAL A 130 -3.21 9.52 3.14
CA VAL A 130 -4.26 10.54 3.02
C VAL A 130 -4.72 10.70 1.57
N ALA A 131 -3.81 10.72 0.60
CA ALA A 131 -4.13 10.86 -0.81
C ALA A 131 -5.02 9.71 -1.33
N VAL A 132 -4.68 8.46 -0.98
CA VAL A 132 -5.46 7.28 -1.37
C VAL A 132 -6.83 7.29 -0.69
N ALA A 133 -6.89 7.56 0.62
CA ALA A 133 -8.16 7.66 1.34
C ALA A 133 -9.06 8.76 0.75
N LYS A 134 -8.49 9.92 0.45
CA LYS A 134 -9.19 11.03 -0.20
C LYS A 134 -9.68 10.66 -1.60
N ALA A 135 -8.86 10.00 -2.40
CA ALA A 135 -9.26 9.55 -3.73
C ALA A 135 -10.43 8.56 -3.67
N LEU A 136 -10.44 7.64 -2.70
CA LEU A 136 -11.56 6.73 -2.46
C LEU A 136 -12.84 7.44 -1.99
N ARG A 137 -12.72 8.54 -1.24
CA ARG A 137 -13.86 9.34 -0.74
C ARG A 137 -14.45 10.27 -1.79
N ASP A 138 -13.59 10.99 -2.52
CA ASP A 138 -13.96 12.17 -3.30
C ASP A 138 -14.12 11.90 -4.80
N MET A 139 -13.45 10.87 -5.34
CA MET A 139 -13.52 10.60 -6.78
C MET A 139 -14.85 9.92 -7.17
N PRO A 140 -15.34 10.15 -8.39
CA PRO A 140 -16.52 9.44 -8.90
C PRO A 140 -16.31 7.92 -8.78
N GLY A 141 -17.23 7.25 -8.09
CA GLY A 141 -17.21 5.79 -7.92
C GLY A 141 -18.13 5.06 -8.90
N PRO A 142 -18.04 3.71 -8.98
CA PRO A 142 -17.07 2.84 -8.31
C PRO A 142 -15.61 3.08 -8.70
N VAL A 143 -14.70 2.79 -7.77
CA VAL A 143 -13.25 3.01 -7.91
C VAL A 143 -12.51 1.68 -8.06
N TYR A 144 -11.51 1.64 -8.94
CA TYR A 144 -10.61 0.51 -9.13
C TYR A 144 -9.17 0.88 -8.74
N VAL A 145 -8.59 0.18 -7.76
CA VAL A 145 -7.22 0.42 -7.27
C VAL A 145 -6.29 -0.69 -7.76
N HIS A 146 -5.21 -0.36 -8.47
CA HIS A 146 -4.29 -1.35 -8.99
C HIS A 146 -2.81 -1.00 -8.78
N CYS A 147 -1.97 -2.03 -8.88
CA CYS A 147 -0.55 -1.89 -9.19
C CYS A 147 -0.26 -2.71 -10.45
N HIS A 148 0.99 -3.10 -10.72
CA HIS A 148 1.27 -3.95 -11.89
C HIS A 148 0.55 -5.31 -11.87
N HIS A 149 0.82 -6.17 -10.88
CA HIS A 149 0.21 -7.51 -10.78
C HIS A 149 -1.03 -7.60 -9.89
N GLY A 150 -1.36 -6.52 -9.18
CA GLY A 150 -2.51 -6.49 -8.26
C GLY A 150 -2.37 -7.31 -6.99
N LYS A 151 -1.14 -7.71 -6.63
CA LYS A 151 -0.89 -8.62 -5.50
C LYS A 151 -0.28 -7.96 -4.26
N HIS A 152 0.31 -6.78 -4.39
CA HIS A 152 1.15 -6.19 -3.35
C HIS A 152 0.69 -4.76 -3.07
N ARG A 153 1.36 -3.78 -3.69
CA ARG A 153 1.07 -2.34 -3.56
C ARG A 153 -0.41 -1.98 -3.74
N GLY A 154 -1.08 -2.52 -4.77
CA GLY A 154 -2.50 -2.28 -5.05
C GLY A 154 -3.43 -2.66 -3.87
N PRO A 155 -3.43 -3.95 -3.46
CA PRO A 155 -4.16 -4.40 -2.28
C PRO A 155 -3.81 -3.62 -1.00
N THR A 156 -2.53 -3.34 -0.75
CA THR A 156 -2.11 -2.52 0.41
C THR A 156 -2.72 -1.13 0.37
N ALA A 157 -2.62 -0.42 -0.76
CA ALA A 157 -3.18 0.93 -0.90
C ALA A 157 -4.70 0.94 -0.72
N ALA A 158 -5.40 -0.02 -1.34
CA ALA A 158 -6.84 -0.15 -1.19
C ALA A 158 -7.23 -0.40 0.28
N ALA A 159 -6.50 -1.28 0.98
CA ALA A 159 -6.71 -1.56 2.39
C ALA A 159 -6.44 -0.32 3.27
N VAL A 160 -5.28 0.31 3.13
CA VAL A 160 -4.90 1.53 3.86
C VAL A 160 -5.92 2.64 3.66
N GLY A 161 -6.33 2.91 2.42
CA GLY A 161 -7.36 3.91 2.14
C GLY A 161 -8.71 3.58 2.78
N LEU A 162 -9.15 2.31 2.73
CA LEU A 162 -10.40 1.88 3.36
C LEU A 162 -10.33 1.95 4.89
N ARG A 163 -9.18 1.64 5.49
CA ARG A 163 -8.93 1.82 6.92
C ARG A 163 -8.95 3.30 7.31
N GLY A 164 -8.33 4.15 6.50
CA GLY A 164 -8.40 5.61 6.61
C GLY A 164 -9.83 6.14 6.63
N LEU A 165 -10.74 5.52 5.88
CA LEU A 165 -12.16 5.87 5.86
C LEU A 165 -13.00 5.17 6.94
N GLY A 166 -12.39 4.38 7.83
CA GLY A 166 -13.11 3.59 8.84
C GLY A 166 -14.01 2.49 8.23
N ARG A 167 -13.75 2.09 6.98
CA ARG A 167 -14.55 1.10 6.21
C ARG A 167 -13.97 -0.30 6.23
N MET A 168 -12.83 -0.49 6.91
CA MET A 168 -12.11 -1.75 7.02
C MET A 168 -11.31 -1.76 8.34
N THR A 169 -11.28 -2.90 9.03
CA THR A 169 -10.40 -3.13 10.18
C THR A 169 -9.01 -3.64 9.75
N GLY A 170 -8.04 -3.59 10.66
CA GLY A 170 -6.72 -4.18 10.45
C GLY A 170 -6.76 -5.68 10.11
N PRO A 171 -7.53 -6.53 10.84
CA PRO A 171 -7.67 -7.94 10.49
C PRO A 171 -8.30 -8.19 9.11
N GLU A 172 -9.30 -7.40 8.70
CA GLU A 172 -9.88 -7.52 7.35
C GLU A 172 -8.90 -7.09 6.26
N ALA A 173 -8.13 -6.03 6.50
CA ALA A 173 -7.05 -5.59 5.61
C ALA A 173 -6.01 -6.70 5.41
N ALA A 174 -5.54 -7.31 6.52
CA ALA A 174 -4.60 -8.41 6.45
C ALA A 174 -5.18 -9.63 5.70
N ALA A 175 -6.43 -10.00 5.99
CA ALA A 175 -7.11 -11.10 5.30
C ALA A 175 -7.24 -10.84 3.79
N PHE A 176 -7.60 -9.62 3.39
CA PHE A 176 -7.66 -9.24 1.98
C PHE A 176 -6.28 -9.28 1.32
N MET A 177 -5.25 -8.73 1.96
CA MET A 177 -3.88 -8.75 1.43
C MET A 177 -3.35 -10.17 1.27
N HIS A 178 -3.63 -11.08 2.20
CA HIS A 178 -3.32 -12.51 2.04
C HIS A 178 -4.06 -13.12 0.85
N ALA A 179 -5.38 -12.87 0.74
CA ALA A 179 -6.19 -13.39 -0.36
C ALA A 179 -5.71 -12.89 -1.73
N ALA A 180 -5.26 -11.63 -1.81
CA ALA A 180 -4.69 -11.04 -3.01
C ALA A 180 -3.27 -11.54 -3.32
N GLY A 181 -2.64 -12.32 -2.43
CA GLY A 181 -1.29 -12.87 -2.63
C GLY A 181 -0.17 -11.89 -2.28
N THR A 182 -0.39 -11.00 -1.30
CA THR A 182 0.68 -10.14 -0.78
C THR A 182 1.78 -10.98 -0.17
N SER A 183 3.03 -10.74 -0.58
CA SER A 183 4.19 -11.49 -0.07
C SER A 183 4.62 -10.96 1.30
N GLU A 184 4.93 -11.86 2.23
CA GLU A 184 5.56 -11.55 3.53
C GLU A 184 6.97 -10.95 3.38
N SER A 185 7.59 -11.04 2.19
CA SER A 185 8.88 -10.41 1.92
C SER A 185 8.81 -8.88 1.83
N TYR A 186 7.62 -8.28 1.95
CA TYR A 186 7.39 -6.84 1.95
C TYR A 186 6.81 -6.37 3.28
N PRO A 187 7.57 -6.42 4.39
CA PRO A 187 7.06 -6.13 5.73
C PRO A 187 6.50 -4.71 5.86
N GLY A 188 7.03 -3.74 5.11
CA GLY A 188 6.54 -2.36 5.10
C GLY A 188 5.10 -2.23 4.60
N LEU A 189 4.72 -2.97 3.55
CA LEU A 189 3.34 -3.01 3.07
C LEU A 189 2.36 -3.55 4.12
N TRP A 190 2.77 -4.59 4.85
CA TRP A 190 1.97 -5.16 5.94
C TRP A 190 1.87 -4.20 7.13
N ALA A 191 2.97 -3.53 7.48
CA ALA A 191 2.99 -2.54 8.55
C ALA A 191 2.02 -1.39 8.26
N CYS A 192 2.08 -0.77 7.07
CA CYS A 192 1.14 0.29 6.68
C CYS A 192 -0.32 -0.16 6.81
N ALA A 193 -0.65 -1.33 6.25
CA ALA A 193 -2.01 -1.84 6.32
C ALA A 193 -2.46 -2.23 7.74
N ALA A 194 -1.55 -2.59 8.64
CA ALA A 194 -1.83 -2.92 10.04
C ALA A 194 -1.89 -1.68 10.95
N GLU A 195 -1.16 -0.62 10.61
CA GLU A 195 -1.02 0.59 11.43
C GLU A 195 -1.96 1.73 11.00
N ALA A 196 -2.41 1.77 9.74
CA ALA A 196 -3.31 2.79 9.20
C ALA A 196 -4.53 3.06 10.11
N GLY A 197 -4.62 4.26 10.66
CA GLY A 197 -5.73 4.71 11.49
C GLY A 197 -6.87 5.31 10.67
N ALA A 198 -8.04 5.48 11.28
CA ALA A 198 -9.11 6.27 10.69
C ALA A 198 -8.67 7.75 10.64
N LEU A 199 -8.85 8.38 9.48
CA LEU A 199 -8.59 9.79 9.22
C LEU A 199 -9.86 10.59 9.50
N SER A 200 -9.71 11.78 10.08
CA SER A 200 -10.82 12.72 10.23
C SER A 200 -11.17 13.39 8.91
N GLU A 201 -12.44 13.81 8.76
CA GLU A 201 -12.88 14.60 7.60
C GLU A 201 -12.04 15.87 7.41
N ALA A 202 -11.62 16.51 8.51
CA ALA A 202 -10.78 17.69 8.47
C ALA A 202 -9.38 17.42 7.90
N GLU A 203 -8.78 16.27 8.19
CA GLU A 203 -7.49 15.85 7.61
C GLU A 203 -7.62 15.61 6.10
N LEU A 204 -8.68 14.91 5.69
CA LEU A 204 -8.96 14.64 4.26
C LEU A 204 -9.30 15.91 3.48
N ASP A 205 -10.01 16.86 4.08
CA ASP A 205 -10.36 18.15 3.46
C ASP A 205 -9.17 19.11 3.39
N ALA A 206 -8.25 19.04 4.36
CA ALA A 206 -7.04 19.85 4.37
C ALA A 206 -5.99 19.40 3.35
N TYR A 207 -6.06 18.16 2.86
CA TYR A 207 -5.13 17.64 1.86
C TYR A 207 -5.18 18.44 0.56
N ASN A 208 -4.03 18.99 0.18
CA ASN A 208 -3.85 19.87 -0.97
C ASN A 208 -2.75 19.41 -1.94
N GLY A 209 -2.20 18.19 -1.76
CA GLY A 209 -1.19 17.60 -2.65
C GLY A 209 -1.72 17.27 -4.06
N GLY A 210 -3.04 17.35 -4.25
CA GLY A 210 -3.70 17.07 -5.53
C GLY A 210 -3.87 15.57 -5.79
N LEU A 211 -4.65 15.24 -6.81
CA LEU A 211 -4.86 13.85 -7.26
C LEU A 211 -4.59 13.81 -8.77
N PRO A 212 -3.33 13.91 -9.19
CA PRO A 212 -2.99 14.05 -10.61
C PRO A 212 -3.22 12.74 -11.36
N GLU A 213 -3.54 12.84 -12.65
CA GLU A 213 -3.64 11.66 -13.52
C GLU A 213 -2.27 11.05 -13.83
N VAL A 214 -1.19 11.83 -13.68
CA VAL A 214 0.21 11.38 -13.79
C VAL A 214 1.05 12.09 -12.73
N GLN A 215 1.53 11.33 -11.75
CA GLN A 215 2.63 11.72 -10.88
C GLN A 215 3.98 11.56 -11.60
N VAL A 216 4.88 12.52 -11.42
CA VAL A 216 6.29 12.38 -11.82
C VAL A 216 6.99 11.46 -10.82
N VAL A 217 7.64 10.42 -11.32
CA VAL A 217 8.44 9.48 -10.52
C VAL A 217 9.93 9.80 -10.68
N SER A 218 10.78 9.24 -9.81
CA SER A 218 12.23 9.40 -9.91
C SER A 218 12.80 8.66 -11.14
N GLY A 219 14.03 9.02 -11.52
CA GLY A 219 14.75 8.38 -12.62
C GLY A 219 14.97 6.88 -12.38
N LEU A 220 15.24 6.48 -11.13
CA LEU A 220 15.35 5.09 -10.72
C LEU A 220 14.03 4.33 -10.95
N VAL A 221 12.90 4.88 -10.50
CA VAL A 221 11.58 4.23 -10.65
C VAL A 221 11.20 4.09 -12.11
N ASP A 222 11.36 5.15 -12.91
CA ASP A 222 11.06 5.11 -14.35
C ASP A 222 11.95 4.09 -15.08
N SER A 223 13.25 4.04 -14.75
CA SER A 223 14.17 3.05 -15.31
C SER A 223 13.80 1.63 -14.93
N MET A 224 13.39 1.37 -13.68
CA MET A 224 12.93 0.05 -13.24
C MET A 224 11.67 -0.40 -14.00
N VAL A 225 10.74 0.51 -14.29
CA VAL A 225 9.57 0.21 -15.13
C VAL A 225 10.00 -0.13 -16.56
N ALA A 226 10.94 0.63 -17.15
CA ALA A 226 11.45 0.37 -18.49
C ALA A 226 12.18 -0.99 -18.57
N ILE A 227 13.01 -1.30 -17.57
CA ILE A 227 13.70 -2.58 -17.42
C ILE A 227 12.69 -3.74 -17.35
N ASP A 228 11.64 -3.63 -16.55
CA ASP A 228 10.63 -4.68 -16.43
C ASP A 228 9.87 -4.93 -17.74
N LYS A 229 9.54 -3.86 -18.49
CA LYS A 229 8.93 -3.97 -19.82
C LYS A 229 9.83 -4.72 -20.81
N SER A 230 11.10 -4.31 -20.91
CA SER A 230 12.08 -4.97 -21.79
C SER A 230 12.31 -6.42 -21.36
N TRP A 231 12.40 -6.68 -20.06
CA TRP A 231 12.52 -8.03 -19.52
C TRP A 231 11.31 -8.92 -19.85
N SER A 232 10.10 -8.37 -19.80
CA SER A 232 8.87 -9.09 -20.16
C SER A 232 8.84 -9.46 -21.64
N ARG A 233 9.30 -8.58 -22.54
CA ARG A 233 9.46 -8.90 -23.97
C ARG A 233 10.51 -9.98 -24.20
N ILE A 234 11.63 -9.95 -23.47
CA ILE A 234 12.66 -11.00 -23.52
C ILE A 234 12.09 -12.35 -23.05
N LYS A 235 11.19 -12.38 -22.06
CA LYS A 235 10.51 -13.63 -21.67
C LYS A 235 9.64 -14.20 -22.80
N LEU A 236 8.97 -13.34 -23.58
CA LEU A 236 8.21 -13.77 -24.76
C LEU A 236 9.14 -14.36 -25.83
N VAL A 237 10.24 -13.67 -26.13
CA VAL A 237 11.30 -14.16 -27.04
C VAL A 237 11.85 -15.51 -26.58
N ARG A 238 12.13 -15.67 -25.28
CA ARG A 238 12.57 -16.93 -24.68
C ARG A 238 11.51 -18.03 -24.85
N ALA A 239 10.25 -17.74 -24.60
CA ALA A 239 9.14 -18.69 -24.78
C ALA A 239 8.97 -19.11 -26.25
N ALA A 240 9.28 -18.22 -27.19
CA ALA A 240 9.34 -18.48 -28.62
C ALA A 240 10.67 -19.12 -29.09
N GLY A 241 11.47 -19.67 -28.17
CA GLY A 241 12.71 -20.37 -28.51
C GLY A 241 13.82 -19.44 -29.02
N TRP A 242 13.93 -18.23 -28.46
CA TRP A 242 14.91 -17.20 -28.82
C TRP A 242 14.68 -16.58 -30.20
N SER A 243 13.44 -16.60 -30.66
CA SER A 243 13.00 -16.00 -31.91
C SER A 243 11.88 -14.98 -31.66
N ALA A 244 11.55 -14.19 -32.69
CA ALA A 244 10.40 -13.29 -32.62
C ALA A 244 9.10 -14.11 -32.41
N PRO A 245 8.31 -13.82 -31.35
CA PRO A 245 7.03 -14.51 -31.14
C PRO A 245 6.05 -14.29 -32.30
N ALA A 246 5.21 -15.28 -32.59
CA ALA A 246 4.29 -15.20 -33.73
C ALA A 246 3.19 -14.14 -33.56
N ASP A 247 2.78 -13.88 -32.32
CA ASP A 247 1.84 -12.84 -31.89
C ASP A 247 2.50 -11.47 -31.71
N HIS A 248 3.82 -11.41 -31.66
CA HIS A 248 4.63 -10.20 -31.58
C HIS A 248 5.77 -10.20 -32.61
N PRO A 249 5.45 -10.21 -33.92
CA PRO A 249 6.46 -10.29 -34.97
C PRO A 249 7.32 -9.03 -35.11
N ASP A 250 6.93 -7.95 -34.43
CA ASP A 250 7.65 -6.68 -34.33
C ASP A 250 8.86 -6.75 -33.38
N LEU A 251 8.88 -7.71 -32.44
CA LEU A 251 10.00 -7.87 -31.52
C LEU A 251 11.24 -8.37 -32.25
N VAL A 252 12.36 -7.67 -32.04
CA VAL A 252 13.68 -8.08 -32.53
C VAL A 252 14.48 -8.58 -31.34
N PRO A 253 14.72 -9.91 -31.19
CA PRO A 253 15.35 -10.49 -30.00
C PRO A 253 16.61 -9.78 -29.50
N ALA A 254 17.55 -9.51 -30.39
CA ALA A 254 18.79 -8.80 -30.04
C ALA A 254 18.51 -7.36 -29.58
N ALA A 255 17.58 -6.64 -30.24
CA ALA A 255 17.26 -5.27 -29.88
C ALA A 255 16.59 -5.18 -28.50
N GLU A 256 15.72 -6.12 -28.14
CA GLU A 256 15.11 -6.15 -26.80
C GLU A 256 16.16 -6.34 -25.70
N ALA A 257 17.15 -7.22 -25.94
CA ALA A 257 18.27 -7.40 -25.02
C ALA A 257 19.22 -6.20 -24.99
N GLY A 258 19.46 -5.54 -26.13
CA GLY A 258 20.25 -4.31 -26.23
C GLY A 258 19.59 -3.15 -25.48
N MET A 259 18.27 -2.95 -25.64
CA MET A 259 17.50 -1.97 -24.87
C MET A 259 17.60 -2.23 -23.38
N LEU A 260 17.50 -3.49 -22.95
CA LEU A 260 17.70 -3.85 -21.54
C LEU A 260 19.11 -3.47 -21.04
N ALA A 261 20.15 -3.72 -21.84
CA ALA A 261 21.51 -3.33 -21.50
C ALA A 261 21.64 -1.81 -21.37
N ASP A 262 21.06 -1.05 -22.30
CA ASP A 262 21.09 0.42 -22.27
C ASP A 262 20.35 1.00 -21.07
N HIS A 263 19.20 0.44 -20.69
CA HIS A 263 18.50 0.87 -19.47
C HIS A 263 19.37 0.70 -18.23
N PHE A 264 20.10 -0.42 -18.09
CA PHE A 264 21.02 -0.60 -16.97
C PHE A 264 22.21 0.37 -17.01
N ARG A 265 22.77 0.70 -18.18
CA ARG A 265 23.86 1.67 -18.30
C ARG A 265 23.41 3.07 -17.90
N VAL A 266 22.27 3.51 -18.41
CA VAL A 266 21.68 4.81 -18.07
C VAL A 266 21.41 4.86 -16.56
N LEU A 267 20.84 3.80 -16.00
CA LEU A 267 20.54 3.76 -14.58
C LEU A 267 21.79 3.73 -13.70
N ALA A 268 22.87 3.08 -14.13
CA ALA A 268 24.12 3.06 -13.38
C ALA A 268 24.73 4.45 -13.16
N GLU A 269 24.36 5.43 -14.00
CA GLU A 269 24.79 6.83 -13.94
C GLU A 269 23.71 7.77 -13.39
N ASP A 270 22.51 7.26 -13.06
CA ASP A 270 21.43 8.06 -12.51
C ASP A 270 21.84 8.70 -11.16
N PRO A 271 21.49 9.97 -10.89
CA PRO A 271 21.86 10.64 -9.66
C PRO A 271 21.43 9.93 -8.38
N GLU A 272 20.26 9.27 -8.37
CA GLU A 272 19.76 8.51 -7.22
C GLU A 272 20.60 7.24 -7.01
N THR A 273 20.90 6.52 -8.10
CA THR A 273 21.79 5.35 -8.06
C THR A 273 23.21 5.70 -7.61
N VAL A 274 23.75 6.83 -8.06
CA VAL A 274 25.08 7.30 -7.65
C VAL A 274 25.07 7.75 -6.18
N ALA A 275 23.99 8.37 -5.71
CA ALA A 275 23.84 8.82 -4.33
C ALA A 275 23.73 7.65 -3.34
N GLU A 276 23.08 6.55 -3.73
CA GLU A 276 22.98 5.32 -2.93
C GLU A 276 24.35 4.65 -2.72
N GLY A 277 25.25 4.78 -3.70
CA GLY A 277 26.67 4.47 -3.53
C GLY A 277 27.26 3.55 -4.59
N SER A 278 28.58 3.40 -4.55
CA SER A 278 29.34 2.69 -5.58
C SER A 278 29.01 1.21 -5.69
N GLU A 279 28.58 0.57 -4.60
CA GLU A 279 28.17 -0.83 -4.62
C GLU A 279 26.88 -1.03 -5.43
N PHE A 280 25.87 -0.19 -5.17
CA PHE A 280 24.61 -0.23 -5.91
C PHE A 280 24.83 0.06 -7.40
N ALA A 281 25.56 1.13 -7.73
CA ALA A 281 25.91 1.47 -9.11
C ALA A 281 26.68 0.33 -9.81
N ALA A 282 27.60 -0.35 -9.12
CA ALA A 282 28.33 -1.50 -9.68
C ALA A 282 27.39 -2.66 -10.05
N THR A 283 26.31 -2.89 -9.30
CA THR A 283 25.34 -3.94 -9.65
C THR A 283 24.63 -3.65 -10.97
N MET A 284 24.35 -2.37 -11.28
CA MET A 284 23.75 -1.95 -12.56
C MET A 284 24.71 -2.21 -13.72
N TRP A 285 26.00 -1.91 -13.57
CA TRP A 285 27.01 -2.22 -14.59
C TRP A 285 27.14 -3.73 -14.84
N VAL A 286 27.12 -4.55 -13.78
CA VAL A 286 27.11 -6.02 -13.93
C VAL A 286 25.86 -6.51 -14.67
N ALA A 287 24.70 -5.91 -14.40
CA ALA A 287 23.46 -6.23 -15.11
C ALA A 287 23.54 -5.80 -16.58
N ALA A 288 24.09 -4.62 -16.88
CA ALA A 288 24.31 -4.12 -18.24
C ALA A 288 25.21 -5.06 -19.06
N ASP A 289 26.34 -5.50 -18.49
CA ASP A 289 27.27 -6.42 -19.17
C ASP A 289 26.61 -7.77 -19.48
N ARG A 290 25.81 -8.30 -18.54
CA ARG A 290 25.08 -9.56 -18.75
C ARG A 290 23.97 -9.41 -19.79
N ALA A 291 23.27 -8.28 -19.82
CA ALA A 291 22.26 -8.00 -20.85
C ALA A 291 22.91 -7.82 -22.24
N ALA A 292 24.07 -7.17 -22.32
CA ALA A 292 24.85 -7.08 -23.56
C ALA A 292 25.36 -8.45 -24.04
N ALA A 293 25.70 -9.35 -23.12
CA ALA A 293 26.03 -10.74 -23.48
C ALA A 293 24.81 -11.50 -24.04
N LEU A 294 23.62 -11.22 -23.53
CA LEU A 294 22.37 -11.76 -24.09
C LEU A 294 22.11 -11.19 -25.49
N GLU A 295 22.24 -9.88 -25.70
CA GLU A 295 22.17 -9.26 -27.03
C GLU A 295 23.14 -9.94 -28.01
N ALA A 296 24.40 -10.09 -27.63
CA ALA A 296 25.41 -10.72 -28.47
C ALA A 296 25.05 -12.17 -28.84
N SER A 297 24.43 -12.93 -27.93
CA SER A 297 23.96 -14.29 -28.23
C SER A 297 22.78 -14.36 -29.20
N LEU A 298 22.05 -13.24 -29.36
CA LEU A 298 20.85 -13.12 -30.19
C LEU A 298 21.10 -12.36 -31.50
N ALA A 299 22.28 -11.78 -31.71
CA ALA A 299 22.63 -11.00 -32.90
C ALA A 299 22.74 -11.84 -34.19
N GLY A 300 22.74 -13.18 -34.08
CA GLY A 300 22.73 -14.14 -35.18
C GLY A 300 21.82 -15.32 -34.87
N PRO A 301 21.92 -16.43 -35.63
CA PRO A 301 21.18 -17.66 -35.31
C PRO A 301 21.47 -18.08 -33.86
N PRO A 302 20.44 -18.14 -32.99
CA PRO A 302 20.67 -18.29 -31.56
C PRO A 302 21.15 -19.71 -31.25
N ASP A 303 22.23 -19.80 -30.48
CA ASP A 303 22.51 -21.01 -29.69
C ASP A 303 21.63 -20.94 -28.43
N ALA A 304 20.60 -21.79 -28.39
CA ALA A 304 19.62 -21.78 -27.31
C ALA A 304 20.24 -22.07 -25.93
N ALA A 305 21.29 -22.89 -25.87
CA ALA A 305 21.95 -23.20 -24.60
C ALA A 305 22.81 -22.03 -24.10
N VAL A 306 23.44 -21.29 -25.02
CA VAL A 306 24.15 -20.05 -24.70
C VAL A 306 23.16 -18.98 -24.23
N SER A 307 22.10 -18.75 -25.00
CA SER A 307 21.07 -17.72 -24.75
C SER A 307 20.38 -17.95 -23.39
N GLU A 308 20.03 -19.21 -23.08
CA GLU A 308 19.45 -19.57 -21.78
C GLU A 308 20.40 -19.28 -20.62
N ARG A 309 21.68 -19.64 -20.75
CA ARG A 309 22.68 -19.41 -19.69
C ARG A 309 22.85 -17.91 -19.41
N VAL A 310 22.94 -17.07 -20.44
CA VAL A 310 23.11 -15.62 -20.25
C VAL A 310 21.82 -14.95 -19.77
N TYR A 311 20.64 -15.40 -20.23
CA TYR A 311 19.35 -14.98 -19.67
C TYR A 311 19.27 -15.24 -18.16
N LEU A 312 19.66 -16.43 -17.70
CA LEU A 312 19.67 -16.76 -16.27
C LEU A 312 20.65 -15.88 -15.48
N ALA A 313 21.77 -15.47 -16.09
CA ALA A 313 22.70 -14.53 -15.46
C ALA A 313 22.08 -13.14 -15.29
N VAL A 314 21.34 -12.63 -16.28
CA VAL A 314 20.59 -11.38 -16.17
C VAL A 314 19.53 -11.48 -15.06
N ALA A 315 18.75 -12.57 -15.04
CA ALA A 315 17.74 -12.81 -14.00
C ALA A 315 18.35 -12.83 -12.59
N ALA A 316 19.54 -13.41 -12.45
CA ALA A 316 20.29 -13.41 -11.20
C ALA A 316 20.70 -11.99 -10.78
N SER A 317 21.14 -11.13 -11.72
CA SER A 317 21.45 -9.72 -11.41
C SER A 317 20.25 -8.99 -10.81
N CYS A 318 19.07 -9.15 -11.41
CA CYS A 318 17.84 -8.53 -10.89
C CYS A 318 17.52 -9.05 -9.48
N THR A 319 17.69 -10.36 -9.26
CA THR A 319 17.44 -10.98 -7.95
C THR A 319 18.41 -10.49 -6.89
N ASP A 320 19.70 -10.40 -7.20
CA ASP A 320 20.73 -10.00 -6.26
C ASP A 320 20.63 -8.51 -5.90
N CYS A 321 20.36 -7.64 -6.89
CA CYS A 321 20.06 -6.24 -6.64
C CYS A 321 18.85 -6.07 -5.72
N HIS A 322 17.73 -6.74 -6.01
CA HIS A 322 16.52 -6.57 -5.21
C HIS A 322 16.65 -7.09 -3.78
N LYS A 323 17.60 -7.97 -3.45
CA LYS A 323 17.86 -8.37 -2.06
C LYS A 323 18.43 -7.23 -1.23
N GLY A 324 19.21 -6.34 -1.85
CA GLY A 324 19.88 -5.23 -1.18
C GLY A 324 19.08 -3.92 -1.19
N TRP A 325 18.38 -3.63 -2.30
CA TRP A 325 17.90 -2.26 -2.59
C TRP A 325 16.44 -2.18 -3.08
N ARG A 326 15.61 -3.22 -2.91
CA ARG A 326 14.18 -3.15 -3.29
C ARG A 326 13.28 -2.51 -2.22
N ASN A 327 13.72 -2.57 -0.96
CA ASN A 327 12.97 -2.17 0.21
C ASN A 327 13.79 -1.17 1.02
#